data_AF-A0A818GL76-F1
#
_entry.id   AF-A0A818GL76-F1
#
_cell.length_a   1.000
_cell.length_b   1.000
_cell.length_c   1.000
_cell.angle_alpha   90.00
_cell.angle_beta   90.00
_cell.angle_gamma   90.00
#
_symmetry.space_group_name_H-M   'P 1'
#
loop_
_entity.id
_entity.type
_entity.pdbx_description
1 polymer ?
#
loop_
_entity_poly.entity_id
_entity_poly.type
_entity_poly.pdbx_seq_one_letter_code
_entity_poly.pdbx_strand_id
1 'polypeptide(L)'
;MSKSDITMINDNSVDGLKDHLADNEIYKNLRRHSPLLAFILLIFLPLLLFFFNITCTLRRPIVESFQHVYDMFIFDVDCLAIVLGWLLIQSAFFLLIRKQYYHHNGIIAFIFSLGGVYILNWFEIIHASYIYDNIHKILLASIIVSYFIGLLLFIKGNETRYLKQINPIVAFFYGTDINLTITDIDLKLFFELRIGLIGWACLNLCFFLKTIELYTYRRPPAFVLVVIQQILQALQLIWKFANTYILDNTLRLNAYSMDVTYILSASYLQ
;
A
#
# COMPACT_ATOMS: atom_id res chain seq x y z
N MET A 1 -5.18 21.10 46.52
CA MET A 1 -5.48 21.08 45.07
C MET A 1 -6.17 19.76 44.75
N SER A 2 -7.35 19.83 44.14
CA SER A 2 -8.21 18.67 43.85
C SER A 2 -7.59 17.81 42.76
N LYS A 3 -7.74 16.48 42.87
CA LYS A 3 -7.32 15.49 41.86
C LYS A 3 -7.96 15.70 40.47
N SER A 4 -8.97 16.56 40.37
CA SER A 4 -9.63 16.97 39.11
C SER A 4 -8.86 17.99 38.27
N ASP A 5 -7.91 18.73 38.88
CA ASP A 5 -7.29 19.89 38.21
C ASP A 5 -5.97 19.51 37.50
N ILE A 6 -5.41 18.34 37.83
CA ILE A 6 -4.14 17.84 37.27
C ILE A 6 -4.36 17.04 35.98
N THR A 7 -5.56 16.50 35.75
CA THR A 7 -5.90 15.76 34.52
C THR A 7 -6.29 16.65 33.34
N MET A 8 -6.66 17.91 33.56
CA MET A 8 -7.09 18.83 32.49
C MET A 8 -5.95 19.61 31.81
N ILE A 9 -4.75 19.60 32.38
CA ILE A 9 -3.58 20.35 31.85
C ILE A 9 -2.74 19.49 30.89
N ASN A 10 -2.85 18.16 30.96
CA ASN A 10 -1.97 17.26 30.22
C ASN A 10 -2.49 16.88 28.82
N ASP A 11 -3.80 16.84 28.61
CA ASP A 11 -4.36 16.46 27.29
C ASP A 11 -4.29 17.61 26.27
N ASN A 12 -4.50 18.86 26.70
CA ASN A 12 -4.45 20.02 25.81
C ASN A 12 -3.02 20.45 25.40
N SER A 13 -1.99 20.01 26.13
CA SER A 13 -0.60 20.41 25.88
C SER A 13 0.16 19.44 24.99
N VAL A 14 -0.18 18.14 25.02
CA VAL A 14 0.47 17.12 24.17
C VAL A 14 -0.08 17.14 22.74
N ASP A 15 -1.38 17.38 22.57
CA ASP A 15 -1.99 17.52 21.25
C ASP A 15 -1.61 18.86 20.59
N GLY A 16 -1.61 19.96 21.35
CA GLY A 16 -1.15 21.26 20.86
C GLY A 16 0.34 21.32 20.48
N LEU A 17 1.20 20.51 21.12
CA LEU A 17 2.64 20.45 20.81
C LEU A 17 2.95 19.56 19.60
N LYS A 18 2.17 18.50 19.35
CA LYS A 18 2.25 17.70 18.12
C LYS A 18 1.77 18.50 16.91
N ASP A 19 0.71 19.28 17.09
CA ASP A 19 0.18 20.19 16.06
C ASP A 19 1.19 21.30 15.71
N HIS A 20 1.90 21.86 16.70
CA HIS A 20 2.92 22.89 16.47
C HIS A 20 4.25 22.39 15.89
N LEU A 21 4.65 21.13 16.15
CA LEU A 21 5.89 20.55 15.61
C LEU A 21 5.71 20.00 14.19
N ALA A 22 4.51 19.55 13.83
CA ALA A 22 4.17 19.22 12.45
C ALA A 22 4.15 20.46 11.53
N ASP A 23 3.99 21.66 12.09
CA ASP A 23 3.58 22.87 11.36
C ASP A 23 4.70 23.66 10.63
N ASN A 24 6.00 23.44 10.85
CA ASN A 24 7.00 24.46 10.42
C ASN A 24 7.91 24.15 9.22
N GLU A 25 8.17 22.90 8.85
CA GLU A 25 9.04 22.59 7.70
C GLU A 25 8.36 21.83 6.57
N ILE A 26 7.61 20.77 6.87
CA ILE A 26 6.99 19.93 5.84
C ILE A 26 5.96 20.74 5.05
N TYR A 27 5.06 21.46 5.71
CA TYR A 27 4.08 22.33 5.05
C TYR A 27 4.70 23.51 4.31
N LYS A 28 5.78 24.06 4.85
CA LYS A 28 6.52 25.16 4.22
C LYS A 28 7.21 24.69 2.93
N ASN A 29 7.70 23.44 2.92
CA ASN A 29 8.22 22.77 1.73
C ASN A 29 7.11 22.37 0.75
N LEU A 30 5.96 21.88 1.22
CA LEU A 30 4.79 21.58 0.36
C LEU A 30 4.27 22.83 -0.37
N ARG A 31 4.23 23.98 0.31
CA ARG A 31 3.86 25.26 -0.31
C ARG A 31 4.86 25.71 -1.39
N ARG A 32 6.11 25.25 -1.31
CA ARG A 32 7.18 25.56 -2.27
C ARG A 32 7.09 24.69 -3.54
N HIS A 33 6.40 23.55 -3.50
CA HIS A 33 6.27 22.68 -4.67
C HIS A 33 5.37 23.32 -5.74
N SER A 34 5.81 23.19 -6.99
CA SER A 34 5.09 23.77 -8.13
C SER A 34 3.84 22.94 -8.46
N PRO A 35 2.63 23.52 -8.44
CA PRO A 35 1.39 22.78 -8.73
C PRO A 35 1.37 22.17 -10.14
N LEU A 36 2.05 22.82 -11.08
CA LEU A 36 2.23 22.34 -12.44
C LEU A 36 3.02 21.02 -12.48
N LEU A 37 4.05 20.87 -11.64
CA LEU A 37 4.83 19.63 -11.58
C LEU A 37 3.99 18.47 -11.03
N ALA A 38 3.23 18.72 -9.95
CA ALA A 38 2.32 17.71 -9.38
C ALA A 38 1.28 17.26 -10.42
N PHE A 39 0.68 18.20 -11.15
CA PHE A 39 -0.27 17.89 -12.22
C PHE A 39 0.37 17.06 -13.34
N ILE A 40 1.57 17.44 -13.79
CA ILE A 40 2.29 16.69 -14.82
C ILE A 40 2.58 15.27 -14.33
N LEU A 41 3.06 15.10 -13.09
CA LEU A 41 3.39 13.78 -12.56
C LEU A 41 2.17 12.86 -12.42
N LEU A 42 1.02 13.40 -12.02
CA LEU A 42 -0.25 12.65 -11.95
C LEU A 42 -0.58 12.03 -13.31
N ILE A 43 -0.45 12.77 -14.40
CA ILE A 43 -0.78 12.26 -15.74
C ILE A 43 0.36 11.42 -16.32
N PHE A 44 1.61 11.86 -16.13
CA PHE A 44 2.78 11.26 -16.76
C PHE A 44 3.10 9.86 -16.21
N LEU A 45 2.99 9.65 -14.90
CA LEU A 45 3.38 8.36 -14.29
C LEU A 45 2.49 7.18 -14.76
N PRO A 46 1.15 7.28 -14.80
CA PRO A 46 0.30 6.25 -15.40
C PRO A 46 0.59 6.02 -16.88
N LEU A 47 0.82 7.09 -17.66
CA LEU A 47 1.17 6.97 -19.08
C LEU A 47 2.49 6.23 -19.28
N LEU A 48 3.46 6.49 -18.41
CA LEU A 48 4.75 5.80 -18.42
C LEU A 48 4.59 4.29 -18.14
N LEU A 49 3.69 3.92 -17.22
CA LEU A 49 3.38 2.50 -16.96
C LEU A 49 2.77 1.82 -18.18
N PHE A 50 1.83 2.48 -18.87
CA PHE A 50 1.28 1.96 -20.12
C PHE A 50 2.35 1.85 -21.21
N PHE A 51 3.22 2.86 -21.34
CA PHE A 51 4.32 2.82 -22.29
C PHE A 51 5.22 1.59 -22.08
N PHE A 52 5.62 1.30 -20.84
CA PHE A 52 6.41 0.11 -20.53
C PHE A 52 5.62 -1.18 -20.77
N ASN A 53 4.34 -1.23 -20.38
CA ASN A 53 3.50 -2.42 -20.58
C ASN A 53 3.33 -2.74 -22.09
N ILE A 54 3.08 -1.72 -22.90
CA ILE A 54 2.97 -1.82 -24.36
C ILE A 54 4.29 -2.27 -24.97
N THR A 55 5.41 -1.66 -24.59
CA THR A 55 6.74 -2.00 -25.13
C THR A 55 7.16 -3.44 -24.78
N CYS A 56 6.79 -3.93 -23.60
CA CYS A 56 7.06 -5.29 -23.18
C CYS A 56 6.14 -6.33 -23.85
N THR A 57 4.88 -5.96 -24.13
CA THR A 57 3.86 -6.86 -24.70
C THR A 57 3.96 -6.93 -26.22
N LEU A 58 4.16 -5.78 -26.88
CA LEU A 58 4.30 -5.70 -28.33
C LEU A 58 5.74 -6.02 -28.73
N ARG A 59 5.94 -7.23 -29.25
CA ARG A 59 7.21 -7.64 -29.89
C ARG A 59 7.43 -6.99 -31.27
N ARG A 60 6.54 -6.09 -31.70
CA ARG A 60 6.47 -5.46 -33.03
C ARG A 60 6.43 -3.93 -32.91
N PRO A 61 6.81 -3.19 -33.97
CA PRO A 61 6.72 -1.74 -33.98
C PRO A 61 5.28 -1.25 -33.75
N ILE A 62 5.15 -0.22 -32.90
CA ILE A 62 3.88 0.36 -32.41
C ILE A 62 2.93 0.75 -33.56
N VAL A 63 3.50 1.17 -34.70
CA VAL A 63 2.76 1.67 -35.87
C VAL A 63 1.86 0.61 -36.52
N GLU A 64 2.24 -0.67 -36.45
CA GLU A 64 1.44 -1.78 -37.02
C GLU A 64 0.37 -2.30 -36.05
N SER A 65 0.31 -1.80 -34.81
CA SER A 65 -0.44 -2.42 -33.71
C SER A 65 -1.58 -1.55 -33.19
N PHE A 66 -2.08 -0.60 -33.99
CA PHE A 66 -3.09 0.38 -33.55
C PHE A 66 -4.35 -0.27 -32.95
N GLN A 67 -4.85 -1.36 -33.55
CA GLN A 67 -5.99 -2.10 -33.02
C GLN A 67 -5.70 -2.75 -31.66
N HIS A 68 -4.52 -3.35 -31.50
CA HIS A 68 -4.10 -3.94 -30.22
C HIS A 68 -3.93 -2.89 -29.13
N VAL A 69 -3.43 -1.69 -29.48
CA VAL A 69 -3.32 -0.59 -28.52
C VAL A 69 -4.71 -0.10 -28.11
N TYR A 70 -5.66 0.00 -29.04
CA TYR A 70 -7.05 0.37 -28.72
C TYR A 70 -7.69 -0.64 -27.76
N ASP A 71 -7.57 -1.94 -28.05
CA ASP A 71 -8.13 -3.00 -27.21
C ASP A 71 -7.55 -2.99 -25.80
N MET A 72 -6.31 -2.51 -25.62
CA MET A 72 -5.69 -2.38 -24.29
C MET A 72 -6.33 -1.33 -23.39
N PHE A 73 -6.98 -0.31 -23.98
CA PHE A 73 -7.66 0.76 -23.24
C PHE A 73 -9.15 0.50 -23.03
N ILE A 74 -9.69 -0.59 -23.57
CA ILE A 74 -11.08 -0.97 -23.34
C ILE A 74 -11.25 -1.38 -21.88
N PHE A 75 -12.11 -0.67 -21.18
CA PHE A 75 -12.43 -0.95 -19.80
C PHE A 75 -13.18 -2.28 -19.67
N ASP A 76 -12.71 -3.14 -18.76
CA ASP A 76 -13.26 -4.47 -18.53
C ASP A 76 -13.71 -4.60 -17.08
N VAL A 77 -14.98 -4.95 -16.89
CA VAL A 77 -15.62 -5.04 -15.57
C VAL A 77 -15.05 -6.22 -14.77
N ASP A 78 -14.67 -7.30 -15.44
CA ASP A 78 -14.11 -8.48 -14.77
C ASP A 78 -12.75 -8.16 -14.16
N CYS A 79 -11.93 -7.39 -14.88
CA CYS A 79 -10.64 -6.90 -14.38
C CYS A 79 -10.81 -5.94 -13.21
N LEU A 80 -11.82 -5.06 -13.25
CA LEU A 80 -12.17 -4.22 -12.10
C LEU A 80 -12.59 -5.07 -10.89
N ALA A 81 -13.42 -6.08 -11.11
CA ALA A 81 -13.88 -7.00 -10.07
C ALA A 81 -12.71 -7.77 -9.42
N ILE A 82 -11.71 -8.17 -10.21
CA ILE A 82 -10.48 -8.79 -9.69
C ILE A 82 -9.72 -7.82 -8.77
N VAL A 83 -9.53 -6.57 -9.19
CA VAL A 83 -8.82 -5.56 -8.38
C VAL A 83 -9.59 -5.26 -7.08
N LEU A 84 -10.90 -5.05 -7.16
CA LEU A 84 -11.73 -4.80 -5.97
C LEU A 84 -11.81 -6.04 -5.06
N GLY A 85 -11.94 -7.23 -5.64
CA GLY A 85 -11.93 -8.50 -4.90
C GLY A 85 -10.62 -8.71 -4.16
N TRP A 86 -9.48 -8.39 -4.79
CA TRP A 86 -8.17 -8.42 -4.14
C TRP A 86 -8.11 -7.47 -2.94
N LEU A 87 -8.56 -6.23 -3.10
CA LEU A 87 -8.64 -5.26 -2.00
C LEU A 87 -9.48 -5.80 -0.83
N LEU A 88 -10.67 -6.33 -1.13
CA LEU A 88 -11.59 -6.87 -0.12
C LEU A 88 -11.00 -8.09 0.61
N ILE A 89 -10.34 -9.01 -0.10
CA ILE A 89 -9.68 -10.17 0.50
C ILE A 89 -8.56 -9.73 1.44
N GLN A 90 -7.72 -8.78 1.02
CA GLN A 90 -6.64 -8.27 1.87
C GLN A 90 -7.19 -7.52 3.08
N SER A 91 -8.27 -6.75 2.92
CA SER A 91 -8.98 -6.12 4.03
C SER A 91 -9.58 -7.14 4.99
N ALA A 92 -10.16 -8.24 4.48
CA ALA A 92 -10.69 -9.32 5.30
C ALA A 92 -9.58 -10.01 6.10
N PHE A 93 -8.44 -10.33 5.48
CA PHE A 93 -7.28 -10.89 6.20
C PHE A 93 -6.77 -9.95 7.29
N PHE A 94 -6.73 -8.65 7.01
CA PHE A 94 -6.36 -7.66 8.02
C PHE A 94 -7.32 -7.71 9.22
N LEU A 95 -8.63 -7.70 8.97
CA LEU A 95 -9.66 -7.66 10.01
C LEU A 95 -9.78 -8.97 10.80
N LEU A 96 -9.72 -10.12 10.12
CA LEU A 96 -9.89 -11.44 10.74
C LEU A 96 -8.69 -11.80 11.61
N ILE A 97 -7.49 -11.37 11.24
CA ILE A 97 -6.24 -11.68 11.97
C ILE A 97 -5.87 -10.51 12.92
N ARG A 98 -6.87 -9.81 13.48
CA ARG A 98 -6.69 -8.62 14.36
C ARG A 98 -6.02 -8.91 15.72
N LYS A 99 -5.91 -10.16 16.17
CA LYS A 99 -5.75 -10.45 17.60
C LYS A 99 -4.32 -10.62 18.14
N GLN A 100 -3.27 -10.59 17.32
CA GLN A 100 -1.90 -10.67 17.80
C GLN A 100 -0.99 -9.88 16.88
N TYR A 101 -0.22 -8.96 17.46
CA TYR A 101 0.92 -8.22 16.92
C TYR A 101 1.04 -8.18 15.39
N TYR A 102 1.00 -6.97 14.83
CA TYR A 102 1.10 -6.63 13.39
C TYR A 102 2.05 -7.54 12.57
N HIS A 103 3.12 -8.03 13.20
CA HIS A 103 4.06 -9.02 12.68
C HIS A 103 3.44 -10.31 12.11
N HIS A 104 2.68 -11.05 12.90
CA HIS A 104 2.23 -12.40 12.52
C HIS A 104 1.17 -12.35 11.42
N ASN A 105 0.33 -11.31 11.45
CA ASN A 105 -0.73 -11.13 10.49
C ASN A 105 -0.19 -10.94 9.06
N GLY A 106 0.92 -10.22 8.87
CA GLY A 106 1.50 -9.97 7.54
C GLY A 106 2.02 -11.25 6.85
N ILE A 107 2.81 -12.07 7.57
CA ILE A 107 3.39 -13.30 7.02
C ILE A 107 2.29 -14.33 6.76
N ILE A 108 1.33 -14.47 7.69
CA ILE A 108 0.20 -15.37 7.53
C ILE A 108 -0.62 -14.97 6.30
N ALA A 109 -0.99 -13.68 6.16
CA ALA A 109 -1.71 -13.20 5.00
C ALA A 109 -0.94 -13.43 3.68
N PHE A 110 0.39 -13.28 3.69
CA PHE A 110 1.23 -13.56 2.53
C PHE A 110 1.15 -15.04 2.10
N ILE A 111 1.32 -15.97 3.04
CA ILE A 111 1.26 -17.41 2.78
C ILE A 111 -0.15 -17.82 2.30
N PHE A 112 -1.20 -17.35 2.98
CA PHE A 112 -2.58 -17.64 2.58
C PHE A 112 -2.93 -17.04 1.22
N SER A 113 -2.41 -15.86 0.88
CA SER A 113 -2.66 -15.25 -0.43
C SER A 113 -1.96 -16.02 -1.55
N LEU A 114 -0.66 -16.34 -1.41
CA LEU A 114 0.08 -17.12 -2.41
C LEU A 114 -0.48 -18.54 -2.55
N GLY A 115 -0.69 -19.22 -1.41
CA GLY A 115 -1.29 -20.55 -1.39
C GLY A 115 -2.71 -20.53 -1.96
N GLY A 116 -3.51 -19.52 -1.62
CA GLY A 116 -4.86 -19.33 -2.15
C GLY A 116 -4.87 -19.17 -3.66
N VAL A 117 -4.03 -18.31 -4.23
CA VAL A 117 -3.90 -18.14 -5.69
C VAL A 117 -3.48 -19.45 -6.36
N TYR A 118 -2.49 -20.16 -5.81
CA TYR A 118 -2.06 -21.45 -6.35
C TYR A 118 -3.18 -22.50 -6.32
N ILE A 119 -3.87 -22.64 -5.19
CA ILE A 119 -4.95 -23.61 -4.99
C ILE A 119 -6.16 -23.28 -5.88
N LEU A 120 -6.57 -22.01 -5.95
CA LEU A 120 -7.69 -21.59 -6.79
C LEU A 120 -7.39 -21.79 -8.28
N ASN A 121 -6.13 -21.65 -8.69
CA ASN A 121 -5.70 -22.01 -10.04
C ASN A 121 -5.71 -23.53 -10.26
N TRP A 122 -5.29 -24.31 -9.26
CA TRP A 122 -5.33 -25.78 -9.34
C TRP A 122 -6.75 -26.33 -9.49
N PHE A 123 -7.74 -25.70 -8.83
CA PHE A 123 -9.15 -26.05 -8.97
C PHE A 123 -9.85 -25.39 -10.17
N GLU A 124 -9.09 -24.70 -11.04
CA GLU A 124 -9.62 -23.99 -12.22
C GLU A 124 -10.70 -22.93 -11.89
N ILE A 125 -10.74 -22.46 -10.63
CA ILE A 125 -11.66 -21.39 -10.20
C ILE A 125 -11.15 -20.03 -10.68
N ILE A 126 -9.83 -19.83 -10.62
CA ILE A 126 -9.16 -18.64 -11.15
C ILE A 126 -8.08 -19.09 -12.12
N HIS A 127 -8.19 -18.70 -13.39
CA HIS A 127 -7.13 -18.97 -14.35
C HIS A 127 -6.04 -17.90 -14.23
N ALA A 128 -4.84 -18.28 -13.75
CA ALA A 128 -3.66 -17.42 -13.76
C ALA A 128 -3.34 -16.91 -15.18
N SER A 129 -3.68 -17.72 -16.19
CA SER A 129 -3.70 -17.37 -17.60
C SER A 129 -4.48 -16.08 -17.90
N TYR A 130 -5.68 -15.92 -17.32
CA TYR A 130 -6.53 -14.76 -17.56
C TYR A 130 -5.88 -13.47 -17.05
N ILE A 131 -5.23 -13.52 -15.88
CA ILE A 131 -4.52 -12.38 -15.29
C ILE A 131 -3.35 -11.94 -16.17
N TYR A 132 -2.59 -12.91 -16.70
CA TYR A 132 -1.48 -12.61 -17.61
C TYR A 132 -1.98 -12.00 -18.92
N ASP A 133 -2.99 -12.59 -19.54
CA ASP A 133 -3.50 -12.17 -20.85
C ASP A 133 -4.18 -10.78 -20.77
N ASN A 134 -4.79 -10.44 -19.63
CA ASN A 134 -5.48 -9.17 -19.41
C ASN A 134 -4.71 -8.19 -18.49
N ILE A 135 -3.39 -8.33 -18.36
CA ILE A 135 -2.58 -7.50 -17.44
C ILE A 135 -2.72 -5.99 -17.70
N HIS A 136 -2.91 -5.59 -18.96
CA HIS A 136 -3.09 -4.20 -19.37
C HIS A 136 -4.44 -3.63 -18.89
N LYS A 137 -5.51 -4.42 -18.93
CA LYS A 137 -6.84 -4.05 -18.38
C LYS A 137 -6.80 -4.01 -16.85
N ILE A 138 -6.10 -4.94 -16.20
CA ILE A 138 -5.89 -4.93 -14.76
C ILE A 138 -5.09 -3.69 -14.33
N LEU A 139 -4.09 -3.30 -15.12
CA LEU A 139 -3.34 -2.06 -14.91
C LEU A 139 -4.26 -0.83 -14.99
N LEU A 140 -5.10 -0.74 -16.03
CA LEU A 140 -6.09 0.34 -16.18
C LEU A 140 -7.05 0.38 -15.00
N ALA A 141 -7.63 -0.77 -14.62
CA ALA A 141 -8.53 -0.88 -13.48
C ALA A 141 -7.84 -0.44 -12.18
N SER A 142 -6.59 -0.86 -11.95
CA SER A 142 -5.81 -0.47 -10.76
C SER A 142 -5.53 1.03 -10.71
N ILE A 143 -5.29 1.68 -11.86
CA ILE A 143 -5.13 3.13 -11.95
C ILE A 143 -6.45 3.84 -11.60
N ILE A 144 -7.57 3.40 -12.18
CA ILE A 144 -8.88 3.98 -11.89
C ILE A 144 -9.22 3.85 -10.40
N VAL A 145 -9.00 2.67 -9.82
CA VAL A 145 -9.23 2.41 -8.39
C VAL A 145 -8.31 3.24 -7.51
N SER A 146 -7.03 3.40 -7.86
CA SER A 146 -6.10 4.22 -7.08
C SER A 146 -6.46 5.71 -7.09
N TYR A 147 -6.90 6.24 -8.24
CA TYR A 147 -7.43 7.60 -8.34
C TYR A 147 -8.71 7.78 -7.52
N PHE A 148 -9.61 6.80 -7.57
CA PHE A 148 -10.86 6.83 -6.81
C PHE A 148 -10.59 6.80 -5.29
N ILE A 149 -9.74 5.89 -4.82
CA ILE A 149 -9.34 5.82 -3.41
C ILE A 149 -8.62 7.11 -3.00
N GLY A 150 -7.69 7.62 -3.83
CA GLY A 150 -7.00 8.88 -3.59
C GLY A 150 -7.97 10.05 -3.44
N LEU A 151 -9.04 10.09 -4.25
CA LEU A 151 -10.07 11.11 -4.16
C LEU A 151 -10.86 11.01 -2.85
N LEU A 152 -11.23 9.80 -2.43
CA LEU A 152 -11.91 9.59 -1.15
C LEU A 152 -11.04 10.04 0.04
N LEU A 153 -9.74 9.72 0.00
CA LEU A 153 -8.79 10.15 1.02
C LEU A 153 -8.62 11.67 1.02
N PHE A 154 -8.55 12.28 -0.16
CA PHE A 154 -8.47 13.73 -0.30
C PHE A 154 -9.71 14.43 0.27
N ILE A 155 -10.91 13.95 -0.05
CA ILE A 155 -12.17 14.51 0.48
C ILE A 155 -12.19 14.40 2.01
N LYS A 156 -11.84 13.22 2.55
CA LYS A 156 -11.80 12.99 4.00
C LYS A 156 -10.77 13.88 4.70
N GLY A 157 -9.59 14.07 4.12
CA GLY A 157 -8.54 14.90 4.70
C GLY A 157 -8.78 16.40 4.58
N ASN A 158 -9.53 16.86 3.57
CA ASN A 158 -9.84 18.27 3.33
C ASN A 158 -10.71 18.92 4.44
N GLU A 159 -11.21 18.14 5.39
CA GLU A 159 -11.84 18.64 6.61
C GLU A 159 -10.83 19.29 7.57
N THR A 160 -9.53 19.04 7.41
CA THR A 160 -8.47 19.65 8.24
C THR A 160 -8.18 21.10 7.82
N ARG A 161 -8.02 21.99 8.81
CA ARG A 161 -7.92 23.45 8.63
C ARG A 161 -6.69 23.88 7.80
N TYR A 162 -5.66 23.04 7.75
CA TYR A 162 -4.34 23.33 7.18
C TYR A 162 -4.30 23.23 5.64
N LEU A 163 -5.12 22.37 5.04
CA LEU A 163 -5.14 22.14 3.59
C LEU A 163 -5.83 23.26 2.81
N LYS A 164 -6.67 24.07 3.47
CA LYS A 164 -7.32 25.23 2.85
C LYS A 164 -6.34 26.27 2.30
N GLN A 165 -5.06 26.22 2.71
CA GLN A 165 -4.02 27.14 2.25
C GLN A 165 -3.12 26.56 1.14
N ILE A 166 -3.30 25.29 0.76
CA ILE A 166 -2.48 24.60 -0.24
C ILE A 166 -3.29 24.43 -1.53
N ASN A 167 -2.61 24.48 -2.68
CA ASN A 167 -3.26 24.18 -3.96
C ASN A 167 -3.84 22.74 -3.92
N PRO A 168 -5.12 22.53 -4.29
CA PRO A 168 -5.77 21.23 -4.17
C PRO A 168 -5.08 20.13 -4.98
N ILE A 169 -4.43 20.46 -6.11
CA ILE A 169 -3.69 19.50 -6.93
C ILE A 169 -2.44 19.00 -6.18
N VAL A 170 -1.74 19.90 -5.50
CA VAL A 170 -0.56 19.55 -4.68
C VAL A 170 -0.97 18.74 -3.46
N ALA A 171 -2.06 19.15 -2.80
CA ALA A 171 -2.61 18.41 -1.66
C ALA A 171 -3.12 17.01 -2.05
N PHE A 172 -3.72 16.86 -3.24
CA PHE A 172 -4.10 15.55 -3.78
C PHE A 172 -2.88 14.67 -4.07
N PHE A 173 -1.83 15.21 -4.69
CA PHE A 173 -0.65 14.43 -5.08
C PHE A 173 0.19 13.96 -3.88
N TYR A 174 0.42 14.83 -2.90
CA TYR A 174 1.22 14.48 -1.71
C TYR A 174 0.41 13.78 -0.61
N GLY A 175 -0.92 13.87 -0.67
CA GLY A 175 -1.81 13.45 0.39
C GLY A 175 -2.04 14.54 1.44
N THR A 176 -3.15 14.39 2.16
CA THR A 176 -3.67 15.36 3.12
C THR A 176 -3.16 15.11 4.54
N ASP A 177 -2.99 13.84 4.91
CA ASP A 177 -2.57 13.40 6.24
C ASP A 177 -1.48 12.33 6.12
N ILE A 178 -0.48 12.42 7.00
CA ILE A 178 0.69 11.52 6.97
C ILE A 178 0.32 10.09 7.42
N ASN A 179 -0.65 9.95 8.33
CA ASN A 179 -1.07 8.67 8.92
C ASN A 179 -2.60 8.60 9.07
N LEU A 180 -3.33 8.55 7.96
CA LEU A 180 -4.77 8.40 8.02
C LEU A 180 -5.12 6.98 8.48
N THR A 181 -5.77 6.87 9.64
CA THR A 181 -6.30 5.60 10.14
C THR A 181 -7.80 5.47 9.83
N ILE A 182 -8.21 4.30 9.36
CA ILE A 182 -9.63 3.92 9.28
C ILE A 182 -9.81 2.76 10.24
N THR A 183 -10.55 2.94 11.33
CA THR A 183 -10.94 1.83 12.22
C THR A 183 -9.74 1.01 12.72
N ASP A 184 -8.68 1.70 13.15
CA ASP A 184 -7.38 1.17 13.61
C ASP A 184 -6.48 0.57 12.51
N ILE A 185 -6.85 0.69 11.24
CA ILE A 185 -6.00 0.31 10.11
C ILE A 185 -5.13 1.50 9.72
N ASP A 186 -3.81 1.36 9.83
CA ASP A 186 -2.87 2.26 9.15
C ASP A 186 -2.96 2.03 7.64
N LEU A 187 -3.63 2.95 6.95
CA LEU A 187 -3.88 2.83 5.52
C LEU A 187 -2.60 2.84 4.70
N LYS A 188 -1.60 3.64 5.12
CA LYS A 188 -0.33 3.73 4.39
C LYS A 188 0.34 2.37 4.34
N LEU A 189 0.48 1.77 5.52
CA LEU A 189 1.11 0.46 5.67
C LEU A 189 0.28 -0.66 5.03
N PHE A 190 -1.05 -0.55 5.07
CA PHE A 190 -1.97 -1.48 4.42
C PHE A 190 -1.82 -1.48 2.89
N PHE A 191 -1.82 -0.31 2.25
CA PHE A 191 -1.64 -0.20 0.80
C PHE A 191 -0.24 -0.62 0.35
N GLU A 192 0.80 -0.23 1.10
CA GLU A 192 2.20 -0.53 0.75
C GLU A 192 2.53 -2.02 0.91
N LEU A 193 2.25 -2.61 2.07
CA LEU A 193 2.68 -3.97 2.38
C LEU A 193 1.70 -5.05 1.94
N ARG A 194 0.38 -4.81 2.01
CA ARG A 194 -0.60 -5.87 1.71
C ARG A 194 -1.01 -5.82 0.27
N ILE A 195 -1.67 -4.74 -0.12
CA ILE A 195 -2.25 -4.63 -1.45
C ILE A 195 -1.14 -4.60 -2.50
N GLY A 196 -0.12 -3.75 -2.29
CA GLY A 196 1.01 -3.60 -3.19
C GLY A 196 1.94 -4.81 -3.19
N LEU A 197 2.63 -5.06 -2.07
CA LEU A 197 3.72 -6.03 -2.04
C LEU A 197 3.27 -7.50 -2.12
N ILE A 198 2.22 -7.92 -1.40
CA ILE A 198 1.65 -9.27 -1.56
C ILE A 198 1.04 -9.42 -2.95
N GLY A 199 0.38 -8.38 -3.45
CA GLY A 199 -0.20 -8.37 -4.80
C GLY A 199 0.86 -8.58 -5.88
N TRP A 200 2.01 -7.90 -5.75
CA TRP A 200 3.16 -8.10 -6.62
C TRP A 200 3.69 -9.53 -6.60
N ALA A 201 3.84 -10.13 -5.42
CA ALA A 201 4.26 -11.53 -5.29
C ALA A 201 3.25 -12.49 -5.95
N CYS A 202 1.95 -12.24 -5.80
CA CYS A 202 0.88 -13.04 -6.42
C CYS A 202 0.86 -12.89 -7.95
N LEU A 203 1.11 -11.70 -8.48
CA LEU A 203 1.24 -11.48 -9.93
C LEU A 203 2.43 -12.27 -10.51
N ASN A 204 3.57 -12.24 -9.83
CA ASN A 204 4.74 -13.04 -10.22
C ASN A 204 4.44 -14.55 -10.26
N LEU A 205 3.66 -15.04 -9.28
CA LEU A 205 3.19 -16.42 -9.27
C LEU A 205 2.28 -16.70 -10.47
N CYS A 206 1.33 -15.81 -10.79
CA CYS A 206 0.45 -15.97 -11.95
C CYS A 206 1.25 -16.05 -13.26
N PHE A 207 2.25 -15.18 -13.43
CA PHE A 207 3.12 -15.19 -14.61
C PHE A 207 3.96 -16.47 -14.69
N PHE A 208 4.40 -17.00 -13.55
CA PHE A 208 5.07 -18.28 -13.48
C PHE A 208 4.18 -19.45 -13.89
N LEU A 209 2.94 -19.49 -13.40
CA LEU A 209 1.97 -20.51 -13.76
C LEU A 209 1.65 -20.48 -15.26
N LYS A 210 1.41 -19.29 -15.84
CA LYS A 210 1.25 -19.12 -17.28
C LYS A 210 2.46 -19.60 -18.07
N THR A 211 3.68 -19.35 -17.57
CA THR A 211 4.90 -19.80 -18.24
C THR A 211 5.01 -21.33 -18.26
N ILE A 212 4.52 -22.01 -17.22
CA ILE A 212 4.45 -23.49 -17.18
C ILE A 212 3.49 -23.99 -18.25
N GLU A 213 2.34 -23.35 -18.43
CA GLU A 213 1.35 -23.70 -19.45
C GLU A 213 1.91 -23.49 -20.87
N LEU A 214 2.57 -22.36 -21.11
CA LEU A 214 3.10 -22.00 -22.44
C LEU A 214 4.35 -22.80 -22.85
N TYR A 215 5.19 -23.18 -21.90
CA TYR A 215 6.50 -23.79 -22.17
C TYR A 215 6.66 -25.13 -21.43
N THR A 216 6.01 -26.17 -21.97
CA THR A 216 6.01 -27.52 -21.39
C THR A 216 7.42 -28.14 -21.27
N TYR A 217 8.38 -27.73 -22.11
CA TYR A 217 9.71 -28.37 -22.20
C TYR A 217 10.95 -27.45 -22.09
N ARG A 218 10.80 -26.12 -22.22
CA ARG A 218 11.92 -25.16 -22.09
C ARG A 218 11.51 -23.96 -21.26
N ARG A 219 11.60 -24.10 -19.93
CA ARG A 219 11.52 -22.96 -19.02
C ARG A 219 12.85 -22.19 -19.06
N PRO A 220 12.89 -20.90 -19.41
CA PRO A 220 14.11 -20.12 -19.33
C PRO A 220 14.53 -20.03 -17.85
N PRO A 221 15.70 -20.59 -17.46
CA PRO A 221 16.09 -20.68 -16.05
C PRO A 221 16.21 -19.30 -15.40
N ALA A 222 16.59 -18.28 -16.18
CA ALA A 222 16.64 -16.89 -15.73
C ALA A 222 15.29 -16.37 -15.24
N PHE A 223 14.18 -16.71 -15.91
CA PHE A 223 12.86 -16.26 -15.51
C PHE A 223 12.43 -16.87 -14.16
N VAL A 224 12.64 -18.18 -14.00
CA VAL A 224 12.34 -18.89 -12.75
C VAL A 224 13.13 -18.29 -11.58
N LEU A 225 14.42 -18.01 -11.81
CA LEU A 225 15.29 -17.38 -10.81
C LEU A 225 14.76 -16.01 -10.39
N VAL A 226 14.35 -15.17 -11.35
CA VAL A 226 13.80 -13.84 -11.08
C VAL A 226 12.52 -13.93 -10.26
N VAL A 227 11.58 -14.80 -10.63
CA VAL A 227 10.32 -14.97 -9.89
C VAL A 227 10.58 -15.39 -8.45
N ILE A 228 11.42 -16.41 -8.24
CA ILE A 228 11.75 -16.88 -6.89
C ILE A 228 12.41 -15.77 -6.08
N GLN A 229 13.38 -15.06 -6.69
CA GLN A 229 14.07 -13.98 -6.03
C GLN A 229 13.12 -12.84 -5.63
N GLN A 230 12.16 -12.47 -6.49
CA GLN A 230 11.19 -11.41 -6.20
C GLN A 230 10.20 -11.81 -5.09
N ILE A 231 9.73 -13.06 -5.09
CA ILE A 231 8.88 -13.58 -4.01
C ILE A 231 9.63 -13.59 -2.67
N LEU A 232 10.91 -14.01 -2.68
CA LEU A 232 11.75 -13.98 -1.47
C LEU A 232 12.00 -12.54 -0.99
N GLN A 233 12.21 -11.59 -1.90
CA GLN A 233 12.35 -10.17 -1.54
C GLN A 233 11.09 -9.62 -0.88
N ALA A 234 9.90 -9.94 -1.43
CA ALA A 234 8.64 -9.55 -0.83
C ALA A 234 8.50 -10.10 0.60
N LEU A 235 8.80 -11.40 0.78
CA LEU A 235 8.76 -12.03 2.10
C LEU A 235 9.76 -11.41 3.08
N GLN A 236 11.00 -11.15 2.63
CA GLN A 236 12.03 -10.49 3.45
C GLN A 236 11.62 -9.09 3.89
N LEU A 237 10.99 -8.31 3.00
CA LEU A 237 10.53 -6.97 3.32
C LEU A 237 9.38 -7.01 4.33
N ILE A 238 8.41 -7.90 4.15
CA ILE A 238 7.33 -8.14 5.12
C ILE A 238 7.92 -8.52 6.48
N TRP A 239 8.84 -9.48 6.51
CA TRP A 239 9.53 -9.92 7.73
C TRP A 239 10.29 -8.79 8.42
N LYS A 240 10.97 -7.93 7.66
CA LYS A 240 11.70 -6.79 8.20
C LYS A 240 10.75 -5.80 8.86
N PHE A 241 9.72 -5.34 8.16
CA PHE A 241 8.74 -4.41 8.72
C PHE A 241 8.05 -5.00 9.95
N ALA A 242 7.66 -6.26 9.86
CA ALA A 242 7.09 -7.01 10.96
C ALA A 242 7.99 -6.99 12.22
N ASN A 243 9.32 -7.04 12.07
CA ASN A 243 10.27 -6.98 13.20
C ASN A 243 10.63 -5.57 13.66
N THR A 244 10.77 -4.61 12.73
CA THR A 244 11.08 -3.21 13.08
C THR A 244 9.97 -2.58 13.91
N TYR A 245 8.71 -2.87 13.61
CA TYR A 245 7.57 -2.42 14.43
C TYR A 245 7.57 -3.00 15.86
N ILE A 246 8.12 -4.21 16.05
CA ILE A 246 8.28 -4.80 17.39
C ILE A 246 9.35 -4.04 18.17
N LEU A 247 10.48 -3.70 17.53
CA LEU A 247 11.58 -2.99 18.19
C LEU A 247 11.16 -1.58 18.64
N ASP A 248 10.43 -0.84 17.80
CA ASP A 248 9.94 0.49 18.16
C ASP A 248 8.86 0.44 19.26
N ASN A 249 7.94 -0.55 19.21
CA ASN A 249 6.95 -0.73 20.27
C ASN A 249 7.56 -1.24 21.58
N THR A 250 8.59 -2.08 21.54
CA THR A 250 9.31 -2.52 22.76
C THR A 250 10.17 -1.40 23.35
N LEU A 251 10.79 -0.56 22.52
CA LEU A 251 11.48 0.64 22.99
C LEU A 251 10.49 1.66 23.60
N ARG A 252 9.32 1.86 22.99
CA ARG A 252 8.26 2.72 23.55
C ARG A 252 7.70 2.17 24.87
N LEU A 253 7.47 0.86 24.97
CA LEU A 253 7.02 0.22 26.20
C LEU A 253 8.10 0.24 27.30
N ASN A 254 9.38 0.14 26.94
CA ASN A 254 10.49 0.27 27.88
C ASN A 254 10.74 1.73 28.32
N ALA A 255 10.50 2.71 27.44
CA ALA A 255 10.52 4.13 27.82
C ALA A 255 9.38 4.45 28.81
N TYR A 256 8.18 3.92 28.55
CA TYR A 256 7.05 4.06 29.48
C TYR A 256 7.24 3.29 30.80
N SER A 257 7.92 2.13 30.80
CA SER A 257 8.19 1.38 32.04
C SER A 257 9.30 2.02 32.89
N MET A 258 10.30 2.68 32.27
CA MET A 258 11.27 3.48 33.01
C MET A 258 10.63 4.71 33.67
N ASP A 259 9.71 5.41 32.99
CA ASP A 259 9.01 6.57 33.57
C ASP A 259 8.10 6.18 34.75
N VAL A 260 7.40 5.04 34.69
CA VAL A 260 6.56 4.57 35.81
C VAL A 260 7.40 4.15 37.03
N THR A 261 8.61 3.61 36.82
CA THR A 261 9.50 3.23 37.92
C THR A 261 10.16 4.45 38.58
N TYR A 262 10.46 5.51 37.82
CA TYR A 262 10.93 6.79 38.36
C TYR A 262 9.84 7.56 39.12
N ILE A 263 8.59 7.51 38.66
CA ILE A 263 7.46 8.16 39.35
C ILE A 263 7.09 7.42 40.65
N LEU A 264 7.17 6.09 40.68
CA LEU A 264 6.90 5.29 41.88
C LEU A 264 8.04 5.32 42.92
N SER A 265 9.29 5.52 42.49
CA SER A 265 10.42 5.69 43.43
C SER A 265 10.51 7.10 44.03
N ALA A 266 10.02 8.13 43.31
CA ALA A 266 9.95 9.49 43.84
C ALA A 266 8.79 9.71 44.84
N SER A 267 7.78 8.85 44.84
CA SER A 267 6.63 8.94 45.76
C SER A 267 6.77 8.12 47.05
N TYR A 268 7.88 7.38 47.21
CA TYR A 268 8.25 6.69 48.44
C TYR A 268 9.31 7.44 49.28
N LEU A 269 9.76 8.62 48.83
CA LEU A 269 10.80 9.44 49.46
C LEU A 269 10.30 10.83 49.91
N GLN A 270 8.98 11.01 50.07
CA GLN A 270 8.35 12.12 50.80
C GLN A 270 7.42 11.57 51.87
#